data_AF-A0A6P4HY60-F1
#
_entry.id   AF-A0A6P4HY60-F1
#
_cell.length_a   1.000
_cell.length_b   1.000
_cell.length_c   1.000
_cell.angle_alpha   90.00
_cell.angle_beta   90.00
_cell.angle_gamma   90.00
#
_symmetry.space_group_name_H-M   'P 1'
#
loop_
_entity.id
_entity.type
_entity.pdbx_description
1 polymer ?
#
loop_
_entity_poly.entity_id
_entity_poly.type
_entity_poly.pdbx_seq_one_letter_code
_entity_poly.pdbx_strand_id
1 'polypeptide(L)'
;MDHVKLVEDPIDIAHIHQLLADEGCGASSVFVGTTRDNFQGKKVVSLAYEAYDNMALKEMNKICSDLRTKWPELRHIVIYHRLGNVPVCEASVVIAASSPHRSDALESVSFAIDQLKTRVPIWKKEIYEGDHNSEWKENKESFRPKRSVSNFNYLACPCKAEESPDEIAAPQKLVQIRVNDAELAKRVECFVNSKRAEINSQNVIDFKAEDKDLSDSCARTQSSIIKQEKSNCHLKVQTIYYSTARQ
;
A
#
# COMPACT_ATOMS: atom_id res chain seq x y z
N MET A 1 -18.77 -1.77 -10.90
CA MET A 1 -18.41 -0.69 -9.97
C MET A 1 -17.49 -1.22 -8.88
N ASP A 2 -16.64 -0.38 -8.30
CA ASP A 2 -15.74 -0.80 -7.21
C ASP A 2 -16.20 -0.16 -5.89
N HIS A 3 -16.39 -0.98 -4.87
CA HIS A 3 -16.80 -0.57 -3.53
C HIS A 3 -15.71 -0.94 -2.53
N VAL A 4 -14.89 0.04 -2.15
CA VAL A 4 -13.76 -0.14 -1.23
C VAL A 4 -13.98 0.69 0.01
N LYS A 5 -14.01 0.05 1.20
CA LYS A 5 -14.19 0.74 2.48
C LYS A 5 -13.39 0.10 3.62
N LEU A 6 -12.96 0.96 4.53
CA LEU A 6 -12.60 0.59 5.89
C LEU A 6 -13.77 1.00 6.79
N VAL A 7 -14.25 0.09 7.64
CA VAL A 7 -15.44 0.31 8.48
C VAL A 7 -15.11 -0.02 9.94
N GLU A 8 -15.81 0.59 10.89
CA GLU A 8 -15.68 0.25 12.31
C GLU A 8 -16.82 -0.67 12.78
N ASP A 9 -18.00 -0.47 12.18
CA ASP A 9 -19.20 -1.24 12.46
C ASP A 9 -19.17 -2.65 11.83
N PRO A 10 -20.00 -3.60 12.34
CA PRO A 10 -20.20 -4.91 11.73
C PRO A 10 -20.56 -4.81 10.23
N ILE A 11 -19.93 -5.67 9.42
CA ILE A 11 -20.17 -5.70 7.98
C ILE A 11 -21.50 -6.41 7.69
N ASP A 12 -22.46 -5.70 7.10
CA ASP A 12 -23.72 -6.29 6.63
C ASP A 12 -23.50 -7.04 5.30
N ILE A 13 -23.48 -8.37 5.40
CA ILE A 13 -23.27 -9.28 4.26
C ILE A 13 -24.45 -9.19 3.27
N ALA A 14 -25.68 -8.96 3.75
CA ALA A 14 -26.84 -8.84 2.87
C ALA A 14 -26.74 -7.56 2.03
N HIS A 15 -26.29 -6.46 2.62
CA HIS A 15 -25.99 -5.24 1.88
C HIS A 15 -24.88 -5.47 0.83
N ILE A 16 -23.81 -6.19 1.18
CA ILE A 16 -22.76 -6.54 0.20
C ILE A 16 -23.33 -7.33 -0.97
N HIS A 17 -24.20 -8.32 -0.72
CA HIS A 17 -24.83 -9.10 -1.78
C HIS A 17 -25.67 -8.21 -2.72
N GLN A 18 -26.38 -7.21 -2.19
CA GLN A 18 -27.14 -6.25 -3.01
C GLN A 18 -26.23 -5.41 -3.92
N LEU A 19 -25.04 -5.02 -3.46
CA LEU A 19 -24.07 -4.28 -4.28
C LEU A 19 -23.53 -5.10 -5.47
N LEU A 20 -23.64 -6.42 -5.43
CA LEU A 20 -23.18 -7.31 -6.49
C LEU A 20 -24.22 -7.56 -7.59
N ALA A 21 -25.48 -7.20 -7.34
CA ALA A 21 -26.58 -7.46 -8.25
C ALA A 21 -26.40 -6.68 -9.56
N ASP A 22 -26.41 -7.41 -10.67
CA ASP A 22 -26.29 -6.86 -12.02
C ASP A 22 -27.03 -7.77 -12.99
N GLU A 23 -27.78 -7.20 -13.93
CA GLU A 23 -28.53 -7.98 -14.93
C GLU A 23 -27.61 -8.79 -15.86
N GLY A 24 -26.36 -8.35 -16.03
CA GLY A 24 -25.35 -9.04 -16.84
C GLY A 24 -24.55 -10.11 -16.11
N CYS A 25 -24.80 -10.34 -14.81
CA CYS A 25 -24.05 -11.29 -13.99
C CYS A 25 -24.83 -12.58 -13.75
N GLY A 26 -24.25 -13.71 -14.18
CA GLY A 26 -24.74 -15.05 -13.85
C GLY A 26 -24.15 -15.62 -12.56
N ALA A 27 -23.15 -14.95 -11.96
CA ALA A 27 -22.49 -15.42 -10.75
C ALA A 27 -21.99 -14.28 -9.87
N SER A 28 -22.02 -14.51 -8.56
CA SER A 28 -21.37 -13.71 -7.54
C SER A 28 -20.64 -14.62 -6.56
N SER A 29 -19.45 -14.23 -6.13
CA SER A 29 -18.67 -14.93 -5.11
C SER A 29 -18.42 -13.99 -3.94
N VAL A 30 -18.55 -14.50 -2.71
CA VAL A 30 -18.35 -13.73 -1.48
C VAL A 30 -17.43 -14.53 -0.55
N PHE A 31 -16.31 -13.93 -0.18
CA PHE A 31 -15.43 -14.40 0.87
C PHE A 31 -15.68 -13.60 2.15
N VAL A 32 -15.88 -14.30 3.27
CA VAL A 32 -16.07 -13.71 4.59
C VAL A 32 -15.00 -14.26 5.53
N GLY A 33 -14.08 -13.40 5.96
CA GLY A 33 -13.08 -13.75 6.96
C GLY A 33 -13.64 -13.51 8.37
N THR A 34 -13.90 -14.58 9.12
CA THR A 34 -14.45 -14.50 10.48
C THR A 34 -13.37 -14.76 11.55
N THR A 35 -13.48 -14.07 12.68
CA THR A 35 -12.63 -14.33 13.85
C THR A 35 -12.92 -15.71 14.45
N ARG A 36 -11.86 -16.49 14.72
CA ARG A 36 -11.94 -17.80 15.37
C ARG A 36 -11.65 -17.67 16.87
N ASP A 37 -12.17 -18.61 17.66
CA ASP A 37 -12.05 -18.66 19.12
C ASP A 37 -10.69 -19.19 19.62
N ASN A 38 -9.84 -19.68 18.72
CA ASN A 38 -8.57 -20.29 19.08
C ASN A 38 -7.41 -19.88 18.17
N PHE A 39 -6.23 -19.72 18.79
CA PHE A 39 -4.96 -19.58 18.09
C PHE A 39 -3.83 -20.21 18.90
N GLN A 40 -3.11 -21.19 18.32
CA GLN A 40 -1.99 -21.90 18.95
C GLN A 40 -2.30 -22.45 20.36
N GLY A 41 -3.52 -22.95 20.57
CA GLY A 41 -3.97 -23.50 21.85
C GLY A 41 -4.40 -22.46 22.89
N LYS A 42 -4.31 -21.16 22.58
CA LYS A 42 -4.86 -20.08 23.41
C LYS A 42 -6.29 -19.74 22.96
N LYS A 43 -7.16 -19.41 23.91
CA LYS A 43 -8.54 -18.96 23.66
C LYS A 43 -8.55 -17.47 23.35
N VAL A 44 -8.98 -17.13 22.15
CA VAL A 44 -9.10 -15.76 21.63
C VAL A 44 -10.51 -15.26 21.92
N VAL A 45 -10.63 -14.04 22.45
CA VAL A 45 -11.91 -13.38 22.74
C VAL A 45 -12.29 -12.44 21.58
N SER A 46 -11.30 -11.74 21.03
CA SER A 46 -11.48 -10.84 19.90
C SER A 46 -10.15 -10.54 19.20
N LEU A 47 -10.25 -9.94 18.02
CA LEU A 47 -9.13 -9.37 17.29
C LEU A 47 -9.28 -7.86 17.23
N ALA A 48 -8.21 -7.11 17.52
CA ALA A 48 -8.17 -5.68 17.26
C ALA A 48 -7.41 -5.41 15.96
N TYR A 49 -8.03 -4.64 15.06
CA TYR A 49 -7.47 -4.29 13.77
C TYR A 49 -7.15 -2.80 13.68
N GLU A 50 -5.95 -2.49 13.20
CA GLU A 50 -5.49 -1.14 12.92
C GLU A 50 -4.98 -1.05 11.49
N ALA A 51 -5.11 0.11 10.87
CA ALA A 51 -4.70 0.33 9.48
C ALA A 51 -4.03 1.69 9.30
N TYR A 52 -3.20 1.79 8.26
CA TYR A 52 -2.84 3.09 7.71
C TYR A 52 -3.84 3.45 6.60
N ASP A 53 -4.97 4.04 6.99
CA ASP A 53 -6.19 4.16 6.18
C ASP A 53 -5.95 4.64 4.74
N ASN A 54 -5.27 5.78 4.57
CA ASN A 54 -5.02 6.36 3.26
C ASN A 54 -4.22 5.42 2.34
N MET A 55 -3.24 4.71 2.89
CA MET A 55 -2.44 3.75 2.14
C MET A 55 -3.20 2.45 1.91
N ALA A 56 -3.95 1.98 2.92
CA ALA A 56 -4.78 0.79 2.82
C ALA A 56 -5.84 0.93 1.71
N LEU A 57 -6.61 2.03 1.71
CA LEU A 57 -7.56 2.33 0.65
C LEU A 57 -6.89 2.43 -0.72
N LYS A 58 -5.71 3.06 -0.81
CA LYS A 58 -4.97 3.15 -2.06
C LYS A 58 -4.55 1.77 -2.59
N GLU A 59 -4.03 0.90 -1.74
CA GLU A 59 -3.64 -0.47 -2.13
C GLU A 59 -4.86 -1.34 -2.45
N MET A 60 -5.96 -1.23 -1.72
CA MET A 60 -7.22 -1.93 -2.03
C MET A 60 -7.78 -1.52 -3.40
N ASN A 61 -7.71 -0.23 -3.74
CA ASN A 61 -8.09 0.25 -5.08
C ASN A 61 -7.16 -0.29 -6.18
N LYS A 62 -5.84 -0.38 -5.91
CA LYS A 62 -4.91 -1.03 -6.86
C LYS A 62 -5.25 -2.50 -7.09
N ILE A 63 -5.66 -3.22 -6.04
CA ILE A 63 -6.13 -4.61 -6.16
C ILE A 63 -7.35 -4.66 -7.09
N CYS A 64 -8.30 -3.73 -6.97
CA CYS A 64 -9.44 -3.65 -7.90
C CYS A 64 -8.98 -3.44 -9.36
N SER A 65 -8.02 -2.56 -9.60
CA SER A 65 -7.44 -2.36 -10.94
C SER A 65 -6.75 -3.62 -11.48
N ASP A 66 -6.00 -4.34 -10.64
CA ASP A 66 -5.34 -5.60 -11.00
C ASP A 66 -6.39 -6.67 -11.35
N LEU A 67 -7.47 -6.76 -10.56
CA LEU A 67 -8.60 -7.67 -10.82
C LEU A 67 -9.26 -7.36 -12.16
N ARG A 68 -9.56 -6.10 -12.45
CA ARG A 68 -10.17 -5.70 -13.73
C ARG A 68 -9.26 -5.96 -14.93
N THR A 69 -7.95 -5.89 -14.74
CA THR A 69 -6.99 -6.21 -15.79
C THR A 69 -6.95 -7.72 -16.08
N LYS A 70 -7.01 -8.54 -15.04
CA LYS A 70 -6.93 -10.00 -15.17
C LYS A 70 -8.27 -10.67 -15.51
N TRP A 71 -9.38 -10.09 -15.06
CA TRP A 71 -10.75 -10.53 -15.35
C TRP A 71 -11.59 -9.33 -15.82
N PRO A 72 -11.53 -8.98 -17.12
CA PRO A 72 -12.25 -7.83 -17.70
C PRO A 72 -13.78 -7.90 -17.55
N GLU A 73 -14.33 -9.11 -17.45
CA GLU A 73 -15.77 -9.37 -17.34
C GLU A 73 -16.33 -9.12 -15.92
N LEU A 74 -15.49 -8.78 -14.93
CA LEU A 74 -15.96 -8.42 -13.59
C LEU A 74 -16.80 -7.14 -13.63
N ARG A 75 -18.06 -7.24 -13.19
CA ARG A 75 -18.96 -6.09 -13.10
C ARG A 75 -18.73 -5.34 -11.80
N HIS A 76 -19.00 -5.98 -10.67
CA HIS A 76 -18.87 -5.36 -9.35
C HIS A 76 -17.78 -6.02 -8.52
N ILE A 77 -17.02 -5.21 -7.80
CA ILE A 77 -15.97 -5.64 -6.87
C ILE A 77 -16.22 -4.93 -5.54
N VAL A 78 -16.20 -5.68 -4.45
CA VAL A 78 -16.37 -5.17 -3.10
C VAL A 78 -15.19 -5.63 -2.25
N ILE A 79 -14.53 -4.71 -1.57
CA ILE A 79 -13.47 -5.01 -0.59
C ILE A 79 -13.69 -4.17 0.66
N TYR A 80 -14.26 -4.78 1.69
CA TYR A 80 -14.56 -4.13 2.96
C TYR A 80 -13.71 -4.77 4.05
N HIS A 81 -13.03 -3.95 4.84
CA HIS A 81 -12.29 -4.44 6.01
C HIS A 81 -12.72 -3.68 7.25
N ARG A 82 -13.03 -4.43 8.31
CA ARG A 82 -13.40 -3.86 9.61
C ARG A 82 -12.15 -3.56 10.44
N LEU A 83 -12.14 -2.38 11.05
CA LEU A 83 -11.14 -1.90 11.99
C LEU A 83 -11.68 -1.95 13.41
N GLY A 84 -10.80 -1.74 14.39
CA GLY A 84 -11.15 -1.81 15.79
C GLY A 84 -11.36 -3.25 16.27
N ASN A 85 -12.20 -3.41 17.29
CA ASN A 85 -12.40 -4.70 17.95
C ASN A 85 -13.45 -5.56 17.22
N VAL A 86 -13.04 -6.77 16.82
CA VAL A 86 -13.87 -7.77 16.14
C VAL A 86 -13.96 -9.03 17.02
N PRO A 87 -15.10 -9.26 17.69
CA PRO A 87 -15.36 -10.47 18.45
C PRO A 87 -15.25 -11.76 17.64
N VAL A 88 -15.10 -12.88 18.34
CA VAL A 88 -15.23 -14.23 17.76
C VAL A 88 -16.57 -14.37 17.02
N CYS A 89 -16.56 -15.12 15.92
CA CYS A 89 -17.69 -15.32 15.00
C CYS A 89 -18.14 -14.10 14.19
N GLU A 90 -17.51 -12.93 14.36
CA GLU A 90 -17.80 -11.76 13.53
C GLU A 90 -16.84 -11.64 12.33
N ALA A 91 -17.32 -11.00 11.27
CA ALA A 91 -16.55 -10.77 10.05
C ALA A 91 -15.57 -9.60 10.22
N SER A 92 -14.29 -9.86 9.98
CA SER A 92 -13.24 -8.83 9.92
C SER A 92 -12.99 -8.33 8.51
N VAL A 93 -13.22 -9.16 7.49
CA VAL A 93 -13.03 -8.78 6.09
C VAL A 93 -14.08 -9.45 5.22
N VAL A 94 -14.62 -8.71 4.26
CA VAL A 94 -15.50 -9.24 3.20
C VAL A 94 -14.96 -8.80 1.85
N ILE A 95 -14.75 -9.78 0.97
CA ILE A 95 -14.38 -9.54 -0.42
C ILE A 95 -15.43 -10.21 -1.29
N ALA A 96 -15.94 -9.49 -2.27
CA ALA A 96 -16.91 -10.07 -3.18
C ALA A 96 -16.72 -9.55 -4.61
N ALA A 97 -17.13 -10.37 -5.57
CA ALA A 97 -17.12 -9.98 -6.97
C ALA A 97 -18.28 -10.62 -7.74
N SER A 98 -18.80 -9.94 -8.77
CA SER A 98 -19.80 -10.47 -9.68
C SER A 98 -19.32 -10.47 -11.13
N SER A 99 -19.72 -11.50 -11.87
CA SER A 99 -19.33 -11.74 -13.26
C SER A 99 -20.43 -12.48 -14.04
N PRO A 100 -20.39 -12.45 -15.39
CA PRO A 100 -21.24 -13.30 -16.22
C PRO A 100 -21.06 -14.79 -15.95
N HIS A 101 -19.83 -15.23 -15.64
CA HIS A 101 -19.46 -16.63 -15.48
C HIS A 101 -18.77 -16.93 -14.15
N ARG A 102 -19.17 -18.05 -13.52
CA ARG A 102 -18.73 -18.43 -12.16
C ARG A 102 -17.22 -18.55 -11.95
N SER A 103 -16.46 -18.93 -12.97
CA SER A 103 -14.99 -19.09 -12.88
C SER A 103 -14.36 -17.79 -12.42
N ASP A 104 -14.73 -16.69 -13.09
CA ASP A 104 -14.10 -15.39 -12.89
C ASP A 104 -14.45 -14.84 -11.50
N ALA A 105 -15.69 -15.02 -11.05
CA ALA A 105 -16.10 -14.62 -9.69
C ALA A 105 -15.33 -15.39 -8.60
N LEU A 106 -15.18 -16.71 -8.75
CA LEU A 106 -14.48 -17.53 -7.75
C LEU A 106 -12.97 -17.22 -7.71
N GLU A 107 -12.32 -17.20 -8.87
CA GLU A 107 -10.88 -16.99 -8.97
C GLU A 107 -10.47 -15.57 -8.58
N SER A 108 -11.25 -14.55 -8.98
CA SER A 108 -10.97 -13.16 -8.63
C SER A 108 -11.04 -12.92 -7.12
N VAL A 109 -12.04 -13.45 -6.42
CA VAL A 109 -12.17 -13.31 -4.97
C VAL A 109 -11.02 -14.01 -4.24
N SER A 110 -10.64 -15.22 -4.68
CA SER A 110 -9.47 -15.93 -4.13
C SER A 110 -8.18 -15.12 -4.32
N PHE A 111 -7.96 -14.57 -5.51
CA PHE A 111 -6.79 -13.74 -5.78
C PHE A 111 -6.80 -12.45 -4.94
N ALA A 112 -7.96 -11.82 -4.79
CA ALA A 112 -8.13 -10.57 -4.06
C ALA A 112 -7.79 -10.72 -2.57
N ILE A 113 -8.20 -11.81 -1.91
CA ILE A 113 -7.86 -12.02 -0.49
C ILE A 113 -6.35 -12.24 -0.29
N ASP A 114 -5.70 -12.96 -1.21
CA ASP A 114 -4.25 -13.15 -1.16
C ASP A 114 -3.52 -11.82 -1.35
N GLN A 115 -3.91 -11.01 -2.33
CA GLN A 115 -3.30 -9.69 -2.54
C GLN A 115 -3.57 -8.72 -1.38
N LEU A 116 -4.78 -8.74 -0.81
CA LEU A 116 -5.12 -7.91 0.33
C LEU A 116 -4.16 -8.18 1.49
N LYS A 117 -3.99 -9.46 1.82
CA LYS A 117 -3.10 -9.89 2.89
C LYS A 117 -1.62 -9.59 2.60
N THR A 118 -1.18 -9.69 1.35
CA THR A 118 0.22 -9.41 1.00
C THR A 118 0.56 -7.92 1.01
N ARG A 119 -0.33 -7.05 0.51
CA ARG A 119 0.01 -5.66 0.17
C ARG A 119 -0.60 -4.60 1.09
N VAL A 120 -1.78 -4.86 1.66
CA VAL A 120 -2.55 -3.82 2.34
C VAL A 120 -2.05 -3.68 3.79
N PRO A 121 -1.63 -2.48 4.23
CA PRO A 121 -1.11 -2.24 5.57
C PRO A 121 -2.23 -2.22 6.62
N ILE A 122 -2.70 -3.42 6.96
CA ILE A 122 -3.66 -3.68 8.05
C ILE A 122 -3.01 -4.69 9.00
N TRP A 123 -3.00 -4.35 10.27
CA TRP A 123 -2.40 -5.16 11.33
C TRP A 123 -3.48 -5.71 12.24
N LYS A 124 -3.26 -6.93 12.74
CA LYS A 124 -4.15 -7.59 13.69
C LYS A 124 -3.42 -7.86 15.01
N LYS A 125 -4.14 -7.64 16.10
CA LYS A 125 -3.73 -7.94 17.46
C LYS A 125 -4.70 -8.95 18.05
N GLU A 126 -4.17 -10.04 18.60
CA GLU A 126 -4.98 -11.07 19.25
C GLU A 126 -5.22 -10.70 20.72
N ILE A 127 -6.48 -10.73 21.16
CA ILE A 127 -6.89 -10.49 22.54
C ILE A 127 -7.33 -11.84 23.12
N TYR A 128 -6.63 -12.31 24.16
CA TYR A 128 -6.87 -13.60 24.80
C TYR A 128 -7.69 -13.46 26.08
N GLU A 129 -8.36 -14.54 26.48
CA GLU A 129 -9.06 -14.63 27.76
C GLU A 129 -8.04 -14.56 28.92
N GLY A 130 -8.26 -13.69 29.91
CA GLY A 130 -7.43 -13.61 31.12
C GLY A 130 -6.23 -12.64 31.08
N ASP A 131 -6.20 -11.68 30.15
CA ASP A 131 -5.21 -10.59 30.07
C ASP A 131 -3.74 -11.03 29.92
N HIS A 132 -3.55 -12.24 29.38
CA HIS A 132 -2.23 -12.76 29.05
C HIS A 132 -1.71 -12.13 27.76
N ASN A 133 -0.96 -11.02 27.86
CA ASN A 133 -0.13 -10.41 26.81
C ASN A 133 -0.72 -10.47 25.39
N SER A 134 -1.47 -9.44 25.00
CA SER A 134 -1.94 -9.26 23.62
C SER A 134 -0.77 -9.23 22.62
N GLU A 135 -0.81 -10.08 21.58
CA GLU A 135 0.28 -10.22 20.61
C GLU A 135 -0.13 -9.63 19.24
N TRP A 136 0.73 -8.75 18.69
CA TRP A 136 0.64 -8.32 17.30
C TRP A 136 1.17 -9.42 16.37
N LYS A 137 0.44 -9.73 15.30
CA LYS A 137 0.86 -10.75 14.32
C LYS A 137 1.29 -10.12 13.01
N GLU A 138 2.43 -10.56 12.50
CA GLU A 138 2.84 -10.32 11.12
C GLU A 138 2.03 -11.21 10.17
N ASN A 139 1.76 -10.71 8.96
CA ASN A 139 1.07 -11.47 7.96
C ASN A 139 2.04 -12.40 7.24
N LYS A 140 1.79 -13.72 7.27
CA LYS A 140 2.70 -14.70 6.66
C LYS A 140 2.81 -14.54 5.14
N GLU A 141 1.77 -13.99 4.50
CA GLU A 141 1.77 -13.77 3.06
C GLU A 141 2.50 -12.47 2.64
N SER A 142 2.98 -11.63 3.57
CA SER A 142 3.79 -10.46 3.22
C SER A 142 5.22 -10.91 2.91
N PHE A 143 5.47 -11.31 1.67
CA PHE A 143 6.82 -11.61 1.21
C PHE A 143 7.58 -10.30 1.02
N ARG A 144 8.27 -9.83 2.06
CA ARG A 144 9.35 -8.86 1.83
C ARG A 144 10.43 -9.62 1.07
N PRO A 145 10.87 -9.18 -0.12
CA PRO A 145 12.06 -9.75 -0.72
C PRO A 145 13.15 -9.63 0.34
N LYS A 146 13.74 -10.76 0.74
CA LYS A 146 14.98 -10.76 1.49
C LYS A 146 15.97 -10.08 0.57
N ARG A 147 16.14 -8.76 0.70
CA ARG A 147 17.23 -8.05 0.03
C ARG A 147 18.46 -8.83 0.44
N SER A 148 19.15 -9.44 -0.53
CA SER A 148 20.46 -9.97 -0.29
C SER A 148 21.27 -8.80 0.27
N VAL A 149 21.80 -8.97 1.47
CA VAL A 149 22.65 -7.96 2.12
C VAL A 149 23.98 -7.79 1.35
N SER A 150 24.16 -8.55 0.27
CA SER A 150 25.30 -8.48 -0.64
C SER A 150 25.20 -7.25 -1.55
N ASN A 151 25.62 -6.09 -1.01
CA ASN A 151 26.06 -4.85 -1.70
C ASN A 151 25.37 -3.57 -1.23
N PHE A 152 24.82 -3.52 0.00
CA PHE A 152 24.63 -2.21 0.63
C PHE A 152 25.99 -1.69 1.11
N ASN A 153 26.63 -0.87 0.29
CA ASN A 153 27.89 -0.23 0.65
C ASN A 153 27.60 0.90 1.65
N TYR A 154 27.72 0.61 2.95
CA TYR A 154 27.53 1.59 4.02
C TYR A 154 28.44 2.83 3.87
N LEU A 155 29.53 2.72 3.10
CA LEU A 155 30.43 3.83 2.77
C LEU A 155 29.83 4.87 1.81
N ALA A 156 28.71 4.57 1.15
CA ALA A 156 28.01 5.51 0.27
C ALA A 156 27.01 6.41 1.02
N CYS A 157 26.80 6.17 2.32
CA CYS A 157 25.94 7.02 3.14
C CYS A 157 26.75 8.27 3.56
N PRO A 158 26.33 9.50 3.19
CA PRO A 158 27.09 10.72 3.49
C PRO A 158 27.11 11.07 4.99
N CYS A 159 26.35 10.36 5.81
CA CYS A 159 26.40 10.45 7.27
C CYS A 159 27.48 9.51 7.82
N LYS A 160 28.74 9.97 7.83
CA LYS A 160 29.72 9.38 8.75
C LYS A 160 29.28 9.70 10.18
N ALA A 161 29.10 8.66 11.00
CA ALA A 161 28.94 8.81 12.43
C ALA A 161 30.29 9.19 13.03
N GLU A 162 30.33 10.21 13.89
CA GLU A 162 31.49 10.47 14.73
C GLU A 162 31.47 9.48 15.90
N GLU A 163 32.55 8.73 16.09
CA GLU A 163 32.68 7.77 17.18
C GLU A 163 32.87 8.53 18.51
N SER A 164 31.91 8.41 19.43
CA SER A 164 32.06 8.93 20.80
C SER A 164 32.73 7.87 21.70
N PRO A 165 33.66 8.22 22.61
CA PRO A 165 34.59 7.26 23.23
C PRO A 165 34.05 6.47 24.45
N ASP A 166 32.75 6.45 24.71
CA ASP A 166 32.25 5.90 25.99
C ASP A 166 31.89 4.41 25.90
N GLU A 167 32.90 3.56 26.12
CA GLU A 167 32.75 2.13 26.35
C GLU A 167 31.91 1.87 27.61
N ILE A 168 30.69 1.34 27.43
CA ILE A 168 29.96 0.66 28.51
C ILE A 168 29.65 -0.74 28.00
N ALA A 169 30.15 -1.75 28.70
CA ALA A 169 29.98 -3.15 28.36
C ALA A 169 28.50 -3.56 28.39
N ALA A 170 27.90 -3.73 27.21
CA ALA A 170 26.55 -4.26 27.05
C ALA A 170 26.57 -5.80 26.89
N PRO A 171 25.59 -6.53 27.43
CA PRO A 171 25.56 -7.99 27.33
C PRO A 171 25.37 -8.48 25.88
N GLN A 172 26.12 -9.52 25.50
CA GLN A 172 26.31 -10.07 24.14
C GLN A 172 25.04 -10.47 23.36
N LYS A 173 23.86 -10.43 23.98
CA LYS A 173 22.59 -10.87 23.38
C LYS A 173 21.68 -9.73 22.95
N LEU A 174 22.06 -8.48 23.20
CA LEU A 174 21.30 -7.30 22.79
C LEU A 174 22.15 -6.44 21.86
N VAL A 175 21.64 -6.16 20.66
CA VAL A 175 22.20 -5.13 19.78
C VAL A 175 21.78 -3.78 20.35
N GLN A 176 22.67 -3.11 21.08
CA GLN A 176 22.39 -1.78 21.59
C GLN A 176 22.71 -0.75 20.50
N ILE A 177 21.70 -0.28 19.76
CA ILE A 177 21.87 0.83 18.82
C ILE A 177 21.77 2.13 19.63
N ARG A 178 22.91 2.70 20.04
CA ARG A 178 22.95 4.06 20.60
C ARG A 178 22.83 5.05 19.45
N VAL A 179 21.76 5.84 19.46
CA VAL A 179 21.54 6.91 18.51
C VAL A 179 21.15 8.13 19.33
N ASN A 180 21.91 9.21 19.23
CA ASN A 180 21.50 10.49 19.80
C ASN A 180 20.29 11.02 18.99
N ASP A 181 19.40 11.80 19.60
CA ASP A 181 18.20 12.33 18.93
C ASP A 181 18.55 13.09 17.63
N ALA A 182 19.69 13.76 17.62
CA ALA A 182 20.22 14.43 16.43
C ALA A 182 20.57 13.45 15.29
N GLU A 183 21.19 12.31 15.60
CA GLU A 183 21.52 11.28 14.61
C GLU A 183 20.25 10.53 14.16
N LEU A 184 19.28 10.35 15.05
CA LEU A 184 17.99 9.74 14.70
C LEU A 184 17.23 10.65 13.72
N ALA A 185 17.14 11.94 14.02
CA ALA A 185 16.52 12.93 13.14
C ALA A 185 17.21 12.97 11.77
N LYS A 186 18.55 12.96 11.75
CA LYS A 186 19.35 12.92 10.51
C LYS A 186 19.08 11.65 9.69
N ARG A 187 18.98 10.48 10.32
CA ARG A 187 18.64 9.22 9.64
C ARG A 187 17.23 9.23 9.06
N VAL A 188 16.26 9.77 9.79
CA VAL A 188 14.88 9.95 9.30
C VAL A 188 14.86 10.87 8.09
N GLU A 189 15.56 12.00 8.16
CA GLU A 189 15.64 12.96 7.04
C GLU A 189 16.32 12.34 5.81
N CYS A 190 17.44 11.64 5.99
CA CYS A 190 18.12 10.92 4.92
C CYS A 190 17.22 9.86 4.28
N PHE A 191 16.47 9.10 5.08
CA PHE A 191 15.52 8.11 4.57
C PHE A 191 14.38 8.76 3.76
N VAL A 192 13.79 9.83 4.28
CA VAL A 192 12.73 10.58 3.58
C VAL A 192 13.25 11.15 2.26
N ASN A 193 14.45 11.73 2.24
CA ASN A 193 15.06 12.27 1.03
C ASN A 193 15.40 11.18 0.01
N SER A 194 15.91 10.03 0.46
CA SER A 194 16.17 8.88 -0.40
C SER A 194 14.87 8.33 -1.01
N LYS A 195 13.78 8.26 -0.22
CA LYS A 195 12.45 7.87 -0.72
C LYS A 195 11.85 8.88 -1.69
N ARG A 196 12.04 10.18 -1.45
CA ARG A 196 11.66 11.23 -2.40
C ARG A 196 12.44 11.12 -3.71
N ALA A 197 13.74 10.83 -3.64
CA ALA A 197 14.58 10.62 -4.83
C ALA A 197 14.17 9.37 -5.61
N GLU A 198 13.85 8.27 -4.93
CA GLU A 198 13.32 7.04 -5.54
C GLU A 198 11.99 7.33 -6.27
N ILE A 199 11.05 8.00 -5.61
CA ILE A 199 9.78 8.45 -6.22
C ILE A 199 10.04 9.38 -7.41
N ASN A 200 10.95 10.34 -7.30
CA ASN A 200 11.29 11.25 -8.39
C ASN A 200 11.93 10.52 -9.58
N SER A 201 12.84 9.59 -9.34
CA SER A 201 13.45 8.77 -10.40
C SER A 201 12.42 7.94 -11.15
N GLN A 202 11.41 7.44 -10.43
CA GLN A 202 10.27 6.74 -11.03
C GLN A 202 9.36 7.70 -11.82
N ASN A 203 9.18 8.94 -11.36
CA ASN A 203 8.39 9.97 -12.05
C ASN A 203 9.10 10.54 -13.31
N VAL A 204 10.42 10.49 -13.38
CA VAL A 204 11.22 10.97 -14.52
C VAL A 204 11.06 10.06 -15.76
N ILE A 205 10.51 8.85 -15.61
CA ILE A 205 10.24 7.92 -16.72
C ILE A 205 8.95 8.30 -17.50
N ASP A 206 8.09 9.18 -16.95
CA ASP A 206 6.78 9.51 -17.55
C ASP A 206 6.84 10.47 -18.75
N PHE A 207 8.01 11.06 -19.02
CA PHE A 207 8.16 12.14 -20.00
C PHE A 207 9.31 11.89 -20.98
N LYS A 208 9.05 12.15 -22.27
CA LYS A 208 10.05 12.08 -23.33
C LYS A 208 10.40 13.50 -23.80
N ALA A 209 11.68 13.76 -24.02
CA ALA A 209 12.14 14.94 -24.73
C ALA A 209 12.08 14.65 -26.24
N GLU A 210 11.42 15.51 -27.01
CA GLU A 210 11.54 15.53 -28.47
C GLU A 210 12.31 16.79 -28.87
N ASP A 211 13.43 16.59 -29.58
CA ASP A 211 14.07 17.66 -30.32
C ASP A 211 13.31 17.81 -31.65
N LYS A 212 12.65 18.95 -31.84
CA LYS A 212 12.21 19.35 -33.17
C LYS A 212 13.39 20.00 -33.87
N ASP A 213 13.81 19.43 -34.99
CA ASP A 213 14.77 20.05 -35.90
C ASP A 213 14.27 21.45 -36.29
N LEU A 214 14.94 22.47 -35.74
CA LEU A 214 14.75 23.87 -36.09
C LEU A 214 16.04 24.32 -36.77
N SER A 215 16.09 24.16 -38.09
CA SER A 215 17.00 24.93 -38.91
C SER A 215 16.67 26.41 -38.71
N ASP A 216 17.66 27.16 -38.22
CA ASP A 216 17.69 28.60 -38.00
C ASP A 216 16.98 29.16 -36.75
N SER A 217 17.64 29.01 -35.58
CA SER A 217 17.53 30.02 -34.52
C SER A 217 18.74 30.02 -33.58
N CYS A 218 19.41 31.17 -33.53
CA CYS A 218 20.49 31.51 -32.60
C CYS A 218 19.90 31.95 -31.24
N ALA A 219 19.26 31.05 -30.48
CA ALA A 219 19.01 31.22 -29.05
C ALA A 219 18.43 29.94 -28.39
N ARG A 220 19.27 29.31 -27.55
CA ARG A 220 19.02 28.39 -26.41
C ARG A 220 17.65 27.66 -26.35
N THR A 221 17.66 26.43 -26.87
CA THR A 221 16.86 25.23 -26.51
C THR A 221 15.52 25.45 -25.82
N GLN A 222 14.45 25.50 -26.60
CA GLN A 222 13.12 25.09 -26.12
C GLN A 222 13.00 23.57 -26.18
N SER A 223 13.12 22.92 -25.03
CA SER A 223 12.74 21.50 -24.89
C SER A 223 11.27 21.44 -24.46
N SER A 224 10.42 20.84 -25.28
CA SER A 224 9.05 20.52 -24.90
C SER A 224 9.02 19.15 -24.23
N ILE A 225 8.61 19.11 -22.97
CA ILE A 225 8.41 17.87 -22.22
C ILE A 225 7.02 17.34 -22.57
N ILE A 226 6.95 16.17 -23.21
CA ILE A 226 5.67 15.56 -23.62
C ILE A 226 5.39 14.34 -22.73
N LYS A 227 4.17 14.30 -22.21
CA LYS A 227 3.65 13.20 -21.38
C LYS A 227 3.40 11.97 -22.27
N GLN A 228 3.90 10.80 -21.89
CA GLN A 228 3.64 9.56 -22.62
C GLN A 228 2.15 9.17 -22.52
N GLU A 229 1.55 8.69 -23.62
CA GLU A 229 0.11 8.36 -23.71
C GLU A 229 -0.40 7.35 -22.66
N LYS A 230 0.49 6.57 -22.04
CA LYS A 230 0.15 5.57 -21.02
C LYS A 230 0.36 6.03 -19.57
N SER A 231 0.84 7.26 -19.34
CA SER A 231 1.09 7.76 -17.97
C SER A 231 -0.14 8.49 -17.40
N ASN A 232 -0.43 8.29 -16.11
CA ASN A 232 -1.61 8.87 -15.43
C ASN A 232 -1.29 10.11 -14.57
N CYS A 233 -0.14 10.74 -14.76
CA CYS A 233 0.26 11.92 -14.00
C CYS A 233 -0.53 13.18 -14.41
N HIS A 234 -0.90 14.03 -13.45
CA HIS A 234 -1.58 15.31 -13.70
C HIS A 234 -0.56 16.45 -13.57
N LEU A 235 -0.39 17.25 -14.62
CA LEU A 235 0.50 18.40 -14.63
C LEU A 235 -0.34 19.67 -14.44
N LYS A 236 -0.05 20.44 -13.38
CA LYS A 236 -0.63 21.79 -13.22
C LYS A 236 0.26 22.76 -14.01
N VAL A 237 -0.14 23.04 -15.25
CA VAL A 237 0.58 24.01 -16.11
C VAL A 237 0.33 25.41 -15.58
N GLN A 238 1.39 26.11 -15.19
CA GLN A 238 1.32 27.50 -14.77
C GLN A 238 1.95 28.34 -15.89
N THR A 239 1.10 28.94 -16.72
CA THR A 239 1.54 29.83 -17.80
C THR A 239 2.00 31.15 -17.20
N ILE A 240 3.30 31.42 -17.28
CA ILE A 240 3.86 32.73 -16.91
C ILE A 240 3.73 33.64 -18.13
N TYR A 241 2.84 34.62 -18.07
CA TYR A 241 2.77 35.68 -19.07
C TYR A 241 3.83 36.74 -18.73
N TYR A 242 4.82 36.89 -19.61
CA TYR A 242 5.73 38.04 -19.53
C TYR A 242 4.99 39.29 -19.99
N SER A 243 4.78 40.25 -19.09
CA SER A 243 4.32 41.58 -19.47
C SER A 243 5.45 42.28 -20.23
N THR A 244 5.29 42.46 -21.53
CA THR A 244 6.13 43.38 -22.29
C THR A 244 5.76 44.81 -21.90
N ALA A 245 6.48 45.35 -20.92
CA ALA A 245 6.51 46.79 -20.69
C ALA A 245 7.20 47.44 -21.91
N ARG A 246 6.40 48.03 -22.80
CA ARG A 246 6.88 49.04 -23.76
C ARG A 246 6.76 50.40 -23.08
N GLN A 247 7.89 51.06 -22.87
CA GLN A 247 8.01 52.52 -22.99
C GLN A 247 8.49 52.82 -24.40
#